data_AF-A0AAW1N7B9-F1
#
_entry.id   AF-A0AAW1N7B9-F1
#
_cell.length_a   1.000
_cell.length_b   1.000
_cell.length_c   1.000
_cell.angle_alpha   90.00
_cell.angle_beta   90.00
_cell.angle_gamma   90.00
#
_symmetry.space_group_name_H-M   'P 1'
#
loop_
_entity.id
_entity.type
_entity.pdbx_description
1 polymer ?
#
loop_
_entity_poly.entity_id
_entity_poly.type
_entity_poly.pdbx_seq_one_letter_code
_entity_poly.pdbx_strand_id
1 'polypeptide(L)'
;MSSTDDITRLRRKRGGIKKRLTDFQRYIQKIEVRLEKIKGLYDEFFVLQDEIEVESEEADDTEAQAFESNYFSAVSSAQVLIDDIKAVLKQDVMINPITSNIQGNLAGIMNHASTTGVKLPTMQLPKFNGKYTGWLEFRDAFDSLINKSEIYRVVGI
;
A
#
# COMPACT_ATOMS: atom_id res chain seq x y z
N MET A 1 20.91 -39.79 21.94
CA MET A 1 20.00 -39.78 20.77
C MET A 1 18.84 -38.79 20.86
N SER A 2 18.42 -38.30 22.04
CA SER A 2 17.21 -37.45 22.21
C SER A 2 17.23 -36.06 21.53
N SER A 3 18.36 -35.35 21.52
CA SER A 3 18.39 -33.92 21.13
C SER A 3 18.26 -33.66 19.62
N THR A 4 18.77 -34.58 18.78
CA THR A 4 18.68 -34.47 17.31
C THR A 4 17.25 -34.67 16.82
N ASP A 5 16.49 -35.56 17.46
CA ASP A 5 15.09 -35.82 17.13
C ASP A 5 14.19 -34.63 17.50
N ASP A 6 14.47 -33.98 18.63
CA ASP A 6 13.79 -32.75 19.05
C ASP A 6 14.05 -31.60 18.08
N ILE A 7 15.30 -31.39 17.65
CA ILE A 7 15.65 -30.39 16.63
C ILE A 7 14.90 -30.65 15.31
N THR A 8 14.81 -31.91 14.89
CA THR A 8 14.11 -32.29 13.65
C THR A 8 12.61 -32.00 13.74
N ARG A 9 11.98 -32.36 14.87
CA ARG A 9 10.58 -32.04 15.16
C ARG A 9 10.32 -30.53 15.17
N LEU A 10 11.20 -29.75 15.80
CA LEU A 10 11.08 -28.29 15.85
C LEU A 10 11.24 -27.65 14.46
N ARG A 11 12.20 -28.11 13.65
CA ARG A 11 12.37 -27.66 12.26
C ARG A 11 11.14 -27.94 11.41
N ARG A 12 10.52 -29.12 11.57
CA ARG A 12 9.27 -29.47 10.88
C ARG A 12 8.12 -28.55 11.27
N LYS A 13 7.93 -28.28 12.58
CA LYS A 13 6.91 -27.34 13.07
C LYS A 13 7.14 -25.93 12.50
N ARG A 14 8.38 -25.44 12.50
CA ARG A 14 8.75 -24.15 11.89
C ARG A 14 8.39 -24.11 10.40
N GLY A 15 8.68 -25.19 9.66
CA GLY A 15 8.30 -25.31 8.25
C GLY A 15 6.78 -25.23 8.04
N GLY A 16 5.99 -25.87 8.89
CA GLY A 16 4.53 -25.79 8.86
C GLY A 16 4.00 -24.37 9.09
N ILE A 17 4.59 -23.62 10.03
CA ILE A 17 4.24 -22.22 10.28
C ILE A 17 4.56 -21.36 9.05
N LYS A 18 5.74 -21.53 8.45
CA LYS A 18 6.12 -20.81 7.22
C LYS A 18 5.17 -21.11 6.07
N LYS A 19 4.80 -22.37 5.87
CA LYS A 19 3.83 -22.76 4.84
C LYS A 19 2.50 -22.03 5.02
N ARG A 20 1.95 -22.01 6.24
CA ARG A 20 0.68 -21.30 6.53
C ARG A 20 0.76 -19.81 6.18
N LEU A 21 1.89 -19.16 6.46
CA LEU A 21 2.12 -17.78 6.08
C LEU A 21 2.12 -17.60 4.55
N THR A 22 2.83 -18.48 3.83
CA THR A 22 2.86 -18.45 2.35
C THR A 22 1.48 -18.71 1.74
N ASP A 23 0.71 -19.64 2.29
CA ASP A 23 -0.65 -19.94 1.83
C ASP A 23 -1.58 -18.72 2.02
N PHE A 24 -1.43 -18.01 3.14
CA PHE A 24 -2.16 -16.76 3.40
C PHE A 24 -1.77 -15.64 2.43
N GLN A 25 -0.47 -15.43 2.16
CA GLN A 25 -0.01 -14.45 1.16
C GLN A 25 -0.57 -14.75 -0.23
N ARG A 26 -0.63 -16.03 -0.62
CA ARG A 26 -1.23 -16.44 -1.89
C ARG A 26 -2.72 -16.17 -1.95
N TYR A 27 -3.44 -16.34 -0.83
CA TYR A 27 -4.86 -16.00 -0.77
C TYR A 27 -5.08 -14.50 -1.04
N ILE A 28 -4.25 -13.64 -0.49
CA ILE A 28 -4.31 -12.18 -0.72
C ILE A 28 -4.06 -11.85 -2.20
N GLN A 29 -3.02 -12.42 -2.83
CA GLN A 29 -2.76 -12.22 -4.26
C GLN A 29 -3.93 -12.66 -5.13
N LYS A 30 -4.64 -13.73 -4.75
CA LYS A 30 -5.85 -14.15 -5.45
C LYS A 30 -6.98 -13.11 -5.35
N ILE A 31 -7.08 -12.36 -4.26
CA ILE A 31 -8.08 -11.28 -4.13
C ILE A 31 -7.78 -10.18 -5.14
N GLU A 32 -6.51 -9.78 -5.31
CA GLU A 32 -6.12 -8.76 -6.29
C GLU A 32 -6.51 -9.16 -7.72
N VAL A 33 -6.19 -10.39 -8.11
CA VAL A 33 -6.54 -10.91 -9.44
C VAL A 33 -8.05 -10.98 -9.64
N ARG A 34 -8.81 -11.35 -8.60
CA ARG A 34 -10.28 -11.42 -8.66
C ARG A 34 -10.92 -10.05 -8.72
N LEU A 35 -10.37 -9.07 -8.01
CA LEU A 35 -10.82 -7.68 -8.07
C LEU A 35 -10.71 -7.14 -9.49
N GLU A 36 -9.57 -7.38 -10.16
CA GLU A 36 -9.37 -6.91 -11.53
C GLU A 36 -10.39 -7.51 -12.51
N LYS A 37 -10.75 -8.79 -12.32
CA LYS A 37 -11.81 -9.42 -13.12
C LYS A 37 -13.19 -8.82 -12.88
N ILE A 38 -13.52 -8.50 -11.63
CA ILE A 38 -14.83 -7.94 -11.26
C ILE A 38 -14.99 -6.53 -11.80
N LYS A 39 -13.91 -5.76 -12.00
CA LYS A 39 -14.01 -4.39 -12.52
C LYS A 39 -14.75 -4.32 -13.87
N GLY A 40 -14.59 -5.32 -14.74
CA GLY A 40 -15.28 -5.39 -16.03
C GLY A 40 -16.79 -5.61 -15.95
N LEU A 41 -17.32 -6.09 -14.82
CA LEU A 41 -18.76 -6.35 -14.67
C LEU A 41 -19.60 -5.08 -14.71
N TYR A 42 -19.02 -3.90 -14.43
CA TYR A 42 -19.77 -2.64 -14.49
C TYR A 42 -20.21 -2.37 -15.91
N ASP A 43 -19.27 -2.35 -16.84
CA ASP A 43 -19.55 -2.08 -18.25
C ASP A 43 -20.44 -3.19 -18.85
N GLU A 44 -20.19 -4.46 -18.51
CA GLU A 44 -21.03 -5.58 -18.96
C GLU A 44 -22.48 -5.45 -18.48
N PHE A 45 -22.69 -5.02 -17.23
CA PHE A 45 -24.03 -4.82 -16.68
C PHE A 45 -24.74 -3.66 -17.37
N PHE A 46 -24.09 -2.50 -17.53
CA PHE A 46 -24.74 -1.33 -18.11
C PHE A 46 -25.02 -1.48 -19.61
N VAL A 47 -24.19 -2.21 -20.35
CA VAL A 47 -24.54 -2.61 -21.73
C VAL A 47 -25.82 -3.45 -21.76
N LEU A 48 -25.94 -4.41 -20.85
CA LEU A 48 -27.15 -5.25 -20.75
C LEU A 48 -28.37 -4.43 -20.30
N GLN A 49 -28.18 -3.51 -19.35
CA GLN A 49 -29.23 -2.61 -18.86
C GLN A 49 -29.75 -1.71 -19.99
N ASP A 50 -28.85 -1.12 -20.78
CA ASP A 50 -29.21 -0.33 -21.95
C ASP A 50 -30.03 -1.15 -22.97
N GLU A 51 -29.65 -2.41 -23.23
CA GLU A 51 -30.41 -3.32 -24.10
C GLU A 51 -31.82 -3.60 -23.55
N ILE A 52 -31.97 -3.76 -22.22
CA ILE A 52 -33.26 -3.96 -21.56
C ILE A 52 -34.14 -2.70 -21.67
N GLU A 53 -33.56 -1.51 -21.47
CA GLU A 53 -34.28 -0.24 -21.52
C GLU A 53 -34.77 0.12 -22.93
N VAL A 54 -34.09 -0.35 -23.97
CA VAL A 54 -34.57 -0.20 -25.36
C VAL A 54 -35.81 -1.06 -25.62
N GLU A 55 -35.86 -2.25 -25.03
CA GLU A 55 -36.92 -3.23 -25.27
C GLU A 55 -38.11 -3.10 -24.29
N SER A 56 -37.92 -2.38 -23.19
CA SER A 56 -38.91 -2.16 -22.14
C SER A 56 -39.56 -0.76 -22.26
N GLU A 57 -40.88 -0.68 -22.13
CA GLU A 57 -41.58 0.61 -21.96
C GLU A 57 -41.52 1.12 -20.51
N GLU A 58 -41.07 0.29 -19.57
CA GLU A 58 -40.92 0.60 -18.16
C GLU A 58 -39.45 0.84 -17.81
N ALA A 59 -39.17 1.97 -17.16
CA ALA A 59 -37.83 2.27 -16.62
C ALA A 59 -37.61 1.49 -15.32
N ASP A 60 -36.54 0.68 -15.27
CA ASP A 60 -36.11 -0.03 -14.06
C ASP A 60 -34.82 0.56 -13.48
N ASP A 61 -34.90 1.84 -13.10
CA ASP A 61 -33.80 2.55 -12.45
C ASP A 61 -33.40 1.93 -11.09
N THR A 62 -34.30 1.14 -10.50
CA THR A 62 -34.10 0.58 -9.15
C THR A 62 -33.03 -0.51 -9.16
N GLU A 63 -33.08 -1.43 -10.13
CA GLU A 63 -32.08 -2.48 -10.26
C GLU A 63 -30.70 -1.91 -10.62
N ALA A 64 -30.66 -0.93 -11.53
CA ALA A 64 -29.41 -0.26 -11.92
C ALA A 64 -28.74 0.43 -10.72
N GLN A 65 -29.49 1.18 -9.91
CA GLN A 65 -28.97 1.81 -8.69
C GLN A 65 -28.51 0.79 -7.64
N ALA A 66 -29.26 -0.30 -7.47
CA ALA A 66 -28.90 -1.37 -6.53
C ALA A 66 -27.59 -2.05 -6.95
N PHE A 67 -27.45 -2.37 -8.25
CA PHE A 67 -26.22 -2.93 -8.79
C PHE A 67 -25.04 -1.97 -8.62
N GLU A 68 -25.18 -0.70 -9.01
CA GLU A 68 -24.11 0.29 -8.92
C GLU A 68 -23.60 0.46 -7.49
N SER A 69 -24.51 0.62 -6.53
CA SER A 69 -24.18 0.74 -5.11
C SER A 69 -23.42 -0.48 -4.60
N ASN A 70 -23.90 -1.68 -4.93
CA ASN A 70 -23.26 -2.94 -4.54
C ASN A 70 -21.87 -3.12 -5.19
N TYR A 71 -21.75 -2.78 -6.47
CA TYR A 71 -20.49 -2.83 -7.21
C TYR A 71 -19.43 -1.93 -6.57
N PHE A 72 -19.73 -0.65 -6.37
CA PHE A 72 -18.75 0.29 -5.80
C PHE A 72 -18.42 -0.04 -4.35
N SER A 73 -19.40 -0.49 -3.56
CA SER A 73 -19.18 -0.97 -2.19
C SER A 73 -18.22 -2.17 -2.16
N ALA A 74 -18.42 -3.16 -3.03
CA ALA A 74 -17.57 -4.36 -3.09
C ALA A 74 -16.15 -4.04 -3.58
N VAL A 75 -16.03 -3.26 -4.66
CA VAL A 75 -14.74 -2.87 -5.26
C VAL A 75 -13.92 -2.02 -4.29
N SER A 76 -14.53 -1.01 -3.67
CA SER A 76 -13.84 -0.16 -2.70
C SER A 76 -13.37 -0.94 -1.47
N SER A 77 -14.22 -1.81 -0.92
CA SER A 77 -13.87 -2.66 0.23
C SER A 77 -12.70 -3.58 -0.07
N ALA A 78 -12.69 -4.21 -1.25
CA ALA A 78 -11.59 -5.06 -1.68
C ALA A 78 -10.29 -4.26 -1.89
N GLN A 79 -10.39 -3.06 -2.47
CA GLN A 79 -9.24 -2.20 -2.72
C GLN A 79 -8.58 -1.74 -1.41
N VAL A 80 -9.37 -1.28 -0.43
CA VAL A 80 -8.87 -0.89 0.90
C VAL A 80 -8.14 -2.06 1.57
N LEU A 81 -8.72 -3.26 1.55
CA LEU A 81 -8.10 -4.46 2.13
C LEU A 81 -6.74 -4.76 1.50
N ILE A 82 -6.63 -4.67 0.17
CA ILE A 82 -5.38 -4.91 -0.56
C ILE A 82 -4.32 -3.87 -0.20
N ASP A 83 -4.70 -2.59 -0.13
CA ASP A 83 -3.79 -1.49 0.14
C ASP A 83 -3.26 -1.54 1.58
N ASP A 84 -4.11 -1.83 2.55
CA ASP A 84 -3.73 -2.03 3.95
C ASP A 84 -2.71 -3.17 4.08
N ILE A 85 -2.94 -4.29 3.40
CA ILE A 85 -2.03 -5.44 3.43
C ILE A 85 -0.69 -5.09 2.78
N LYS A 86 -0.71 -4.38 1.63
CA LYS A 86 0.52 -3.92 0.98
C LYS A 86 1.33 -2.97 1.85
N ALA A 87 0.67 -2.10 2.61
CA ALA A 87 1.33 -1.18 3.53
C ALA A 87 2.08 -1.96 4.62
N VAL A 88 1.44 -2.95 5.23
CA VAL A 88 2.06 -3.80 6.27
C VAL A 88 3.24 -4.60 5.71
N LEU A 89 3.07 -5.25 4.55
CA LEU A 89 4.13 -6.10 3.97
C LEU A 89 5.38 -5.30 3.53
N LYS A 90 5.22 -4.03 3.15
CA LYS A 90 6.35 -3.15 2.83
C LYS A 90 7.15 -2.72 4.06
N GLN A 91 6.52 -2.68 5.24
CA GLN A 91 7.15 -2.26 6.49
C GLN A 91 8.14 -3.30 7.03
N ASP A 92 7.91 -4.60 6.80
CA ASP A 92 8.75 -5.70 7.29
C ASP A 92 10.14 -5.78 6.60
N VAL A 93 10.35 -5.08 5.49
CA VAL A 93 11.63 -5.10 4.75
C VAL A 93 12.68 -4.14 5.36
N MET A 94 12.32 -3.26 6.30
CA MET A 94 13.25 -2.29 6.91
C MET A 94 13.85 -2.67 8.27
N ILE A 95 13.56 -3.85 8.82
CA ILE A 95 14.23 -4.31 10.06
C ILE A 95 15.59 -4.93 9.69
N ASN A 96 16.63 -4.09 9.59
CA ASN A 96 18.02 -4.54 9.52
C ASN A 96 18.37 -5.37 10.78
N PRO A 97 18.93 -6.59 10.65
CA PRO A 97 19.39 -7.35 11.80
C PRO A 97 20.70 -6.73 12.31
N ILE A 98 20.64 -6.02 13.44
CA ILE A 98 21.82 -5.60 14.18
C ILE A 98 22.50 -6.89 14.69
N THR A 99 23.58 -7.28 14.03
CA THR A 99 24.48 -8.34 14.51
C THR A 99 25.38 -7.74 15.57
N SER A 100 25.06 -8.04 16.84
CA SER A 100 25.83 -7.63 18.00
C SER A 100 27.15 -8.38 18.08
N ASN A 101 28.23 -7.80 17.56
CA ASN A 101 29.60 -8.16 17.96
C ASN A 101 30.03 -7.23 19.10
N ILE A 102 29.78 -7.63 20.34
CA ILE A 102 30.26 -6.94 21.54
C ILE A 102 31.50 -7.68 22.04
N GLN A 103 32.67 -7.10 21.83
CA GLN A 103 33.86 -7.44 22.59
C GLN A 103 34.70 -6.18 22.86
N GLY A 104 34.83 -5.83 24.14
CA GLY A 104 36.00 -5.11 24.66
C GLY A 104 35.80 -3.69 25.20
N ASN A 105 35.75 -3.58 26.53
CA ASN A 105 36.30 -2.54 27.43
C ASN A 105 35.88 -1.07 27.21
N LEU A 106 35.04 -0.50 28.09
CA LEU A 106 35.29 0.01 29.45
C LEU A 106 35.68 1.51 29.48
N ALA A 107 34.74 2.27 30.05
CA ALA A 107 34.91 3.49 30.85
C ALA A 107 35.30 4.81 30.15
N GLY A 108 34.41 5.80 30.28
CA GLY A 108 34.81 7.20 30.45
C GLY A 108 34.10 8.20 29.55
N ILE A 109 33.19 8.95 30.17
CA ILE A 109 32.87 10.36 29.87
C ILE A 109 31.83 10.59 28.74
N MET A 110 30.63 10.96 29.21
CA MET A 110 29.69 11.83 28.48
C MET A 110 30.43 13.06 27.94
N ASN A 111 30.47 13.22 26.62
CA ASN A 111 30.02 14.40 25.86
C ASN A 111 30.64 14.45 24.45
N HIS A 112 29.87 15.04 23.53
CA HIS A 112 30.24 15.48 22.17
C HIS A 112 30.21 14.40 21.07
N ALA A 113 29.12 14.38 20.27
CA ALA A 113 29.08 14.95 18.91
C ALA A 113 30.15 14.35 17.99
N SER A 114 29.82 13.66 16.91
CA SER A 114 29.15 14.29 15.77
C SER A 114 28.55 13.23 14.84
N THR A 115 27.27 13.39 14.57
CA THR A 115 26.57 12.75 13.46
C THR A 115 27.01 13.41 12.16
N THR A 116 27.80 12.74 11.33
CA THR A 116 27.91 13.10 9.90
C THR A 116 27.05 12.13 9.09
N GLY A 117 25.75 12.20 9.32
CA GLY A 117 24.75 11.80 8.34
C GLY A 117 24.16 13.08 7.78
N VAL A 118 24.53 13.46 6.56
CA VAL A 118 23.94 14.61 5.87
C VAL A 118 22.44 14.31 5.73
N LYS A 119 21.62 14.89 6.61
CA LYS A 119 20.16 14.87 6.45
C LYS A 119 19.83 15.88 5.36
N LEU A 120 19.32 15.38 4.24
CA LEU A 120 18.70 16.23 3.24
C LEU A 120 17.54 16.99 3.90
N PRO A 121 17.38 18.31 3.64
CA PRO A 121 16.26 19.07 4.16
C PRO A 121 14.96 18.39 3.76
N THR A 122 14.14 18.00 4.74
CA THR A 122 12.81 17.44 4.47
C THR A 122 11.92 18.54 3.93
N MET A 123 11.66 18.51 2.63
CA MET A 123 10.74 19.45 1.99
C MET A 123 9.31 19.12 2.43
N GLN A 124 8.63 20.10 3.04
CA GLN A 124 7.24 19.92 3.46
C GLN A 124 6.33 20.19 2.27
N LEU A 125 5.61 19.15 1.82
CA LEU A 125 4.60 19.29 0.77
C LEU A 125 3.39 20.06 1.34
N PRO A 126 2.84 21.04 0.60
CA PRO A 126 1.58 21.67 0.99
C PRO A 126 0.48 20.60 1.09
N LYS A 127 -0.40 20.71 2.08
CA LYS A 127 -1.50 19.77 2.31
C LYS A 127 -2.80 20.40 1.85
N PHE A 128 -3.50 19.76 0.92
CA PHE A 128 -4.85 20.18 0.51
C PHE A 128 -5.90 19.46 1.34
N ASN A 129 -6.87 20.19 1.87
CA ASN A 129 -7.95 19.66 2.72
C ASN A 129 -9.26 19.41 1.96
N GLY A 130 -9.25 19.52 0.62
CA GLY A 130 -10.41 19.27 -0.23
C GLY A 130 -11.40 20.44 -0.33
N LYS A 131 -11.19 21.55 0.38
CA LYS A 131 -12.08 22.71 0.30
C LYS A 131 -11.77 23.55 -0.93
N TYR A 132 -12.78 23.84 -1.75
CA TYR A 132 -12.64 24.65 -2.97
C TYR A 132 -12.00 26.03 -2.70
N THR A 133 -12.32 26.67 -1.59
CA THR A 133 -11.76 27.97 -1.19
C THR A 133 -10.24 27.95 -0.99
N GLY A 134 -9.65 26.78 -0.69
CA GLY A 134 -8.20 26.62 -0.48
C GLY A 134 -7.46 26.08 -1.70
N TRP A 135 -8.15 25.85 -2.82
CA TRP A 135 -7.54 25.25 -4.01
C TRP A 135 -6.49 26.16 -4.66
N LEU A 136 -6.80 27.46 -4.78
CA LEU A 136 -5.90 28.42 -5.40
C LEU A 136 -4.60 28.57 -4.59
N GLU A 137 -4.72 28.69 -3.27
CA GLU A 137 -3.57 28.77 -2.36
C GLU A 137 -2.72 27.50 -2.37
N PHE A 138 -3.36 26.32 -2.41
CA PHE A 138 -2.66 25.05 -2.54
C PHE A 138 -1.90 24.93 -3.87
N ARG A 139 -2.56 25.28 -4.99
CA ARG A 139 -1.97 25.24 -6.33
C ARG A 139 -0.76 26.18 -6.40
N ASP A 140 -0.91 27.42 -5.96
CA ASP A 140 0.16 28.41 -6.02
C ASP A 140 1.35 28.03 -5.10
N ALA A 141 1.07 27.43 -3.93
CA ALA A 141 2.11 26.90 -3.05
C ALA A 141 2.83 25.68 -3.65
N PHE A 142 2.10 24.80 -4.33
CA PHE A 142 2.64 23.62 -5.00
C PHE A 142 3.48 24.00 -6.24
N ASP A 143 2.99 24.92 -7.07
CA ASP A 143 3.72 25.47 -8.21
C ASP A 143 4.99 26.20 -7.77
N SER A 144 4.94 26.98 -6.69
CA SER A 144 6.15 27.59 -6.12
C SER A 144 7.13 26.55 -5.57
N LEU A 145 6.66 25.40 -5.10
CA LEU A 145 7.51 24.32 -4.59
C LEU A 145 8.29 23.66 -5.72
N ILE A 146 7.59 23.36 -6.83
CA ILE A 146 8.18 22.75 -8.02
C ILE A 146 9.14 23.72 -8.71
N ASN A 147 8.76 24.99 -8.87
CA ASN A 147 9.59 25.99 -9.55
C ASN A 147 10.81 26.41 -8.72
N LYS A 148 10.78 26.30 -7.39
CA LYS A 148 11.97 26.53 -6.53
C LYS A 148 12.91 25.33 -6.47
N SER A 149 12.46 24.13 -6.88
CA SER A 149 13.33 22.98 -7.06
C SER A 149 13.96 22.97 -8.46
N GLU A 150 14.88 23.90 -8.73
CA GLU A 150 15.85 23.74 -9.84
C GLU A 150 16.87 22.62 -9.52
N ILE A 151 16.40 21.40 -9.24
CA ILE A 151 17.25 20.23 -9.00
C ILE A 151 17.28 19.29 -10.23
N TYR A 152 16.55 19.61 -11.30
CA TYR A 152 16.59 18.87 -12.57
C TYR A 152 17.02 19.73 -13.75
N ARG A 153 18.06 20.55 -13.57
CA ARG A 153 18.71 21.28 -14.68
C ARG A 153 20.23 21.12 -14.74
N VAL A 154 20.82 20.01 -14.27
CA VAL A 154 22.17 19.62 -14.69
C VAL A 154 22.33 18.09 -14.73
N VAL A 155 21.79 17.44 -15.76
CA VAL A 155 22.49 16.32 -16.42
C VAL A 155 22.22 16.49 -17.90
N GLY A 156 23.05 17.32 -18.52
CA GLY A 156 23.03 17.68 -19.93
C GLY A 156 24.39 18.24 -20.27
N ILE A 157 25.37 17.32 -20.25
CA ILE A 157 26.68 17.22 -20.92
C ILE A 157 27.52 16.22 -20.12
#